data_AF-A0A833ZG39-F1
#
_entry.id   AF-A0A833ZG39-F1
#
_cell.length_a   1.000
_cell.length_b   1.000
_cell.length_c   1.000
_cell.angle_alpha   90.00
_cell.angle_beta   90.00
_cell.angle_gamma   90.00
#
_symmetry.space_group_name_H-M   'P 1'
#
loop_
_entity.id
_entity.type
_entity.pdbx_description
1 polymer ?
#
loop_
_entity_poly.entity_id
_entity_poly.type
_entity_poly.pdbx_seq_one_letter_code
_entity_poly.pdbx_strand_id
1 'polypeptide(L)'
;MRTACEGAKAHILRGPHKQPSLPVLYTLSSQATHEAVHLLCRMLVFDPSKRISAKDALAHPYLDEGRLRYHTCMCKCCFSTSTGRVYTSDFEPVTNPKFDDTFEKNLSSVRQVKEIIHQFILEQQKGNRVPLCINPQSAAFKSFISSTVAQPSEMPPSPLVWE
;
A
#
# COMPACT_ATOMS: atom_id res chain seq x y z
N MET A 1 9.66 -20.10 -15.61
CA MET A 1 10.04 -18.89 -16.41
C MET A 1 9.29 -18.82 -17.76
N ARG A 2 7.95 -18.71 -17.74
CA ARG A 2 7.18 -18.59 -19.00
C ARG A 2 7.25 -17.20 -19.65
N THR A 3 7.53 -16.16 -18.86
CA THR A 3 7.44 -14.75 -19.27
C THR A 3 8.79 -14.06 -19.48
N ALA A 4 9.91 -14.74 -19.23
CA ALA A 4 11.24 -14.15 -19.42
C ALA A 4 11.64 -14.16 -20.91
N CYS A 5 12.42 -13.18 -21.35
CA CYS A 5 13.03 -13.19 -22.68
C CYS A 5 14.14 -14.26 -22.77
N GLU A 6 14.46 -14.71 -23.99
CA GLU A 6 15.45 -15.77 -24.21
C GLU A 6 16.85 -15.40 -23.68
N GLY A 7 17.27 -14.15 -23.85
CA GLY A 7 18.56 -13.67 -23.32
C GLY A 7 18.66 -13.81 -21.80
N ALA A 8 17.59 -13.48 -21.07
CA ALA A 8 17.54 -13.62 -19.62
C ALA A 8 17.55 -15.09 -19.18
N LYS A 9 16.78 -15.95 -19.86
CA LYS A 9 16.78 -17.41 -19.60
C LYS A 9 18.19 -17.98 -19.81
N ALA A 10 18.82 -17.68 -20.94
CA ALA A 10 20.15 -18.16 -21.28
C ALA A 10 21.22 -17.63 -20.32
N HIS A 11 21.10 -16.40 -19.81
CA HIS A 11 22.02 -15.89 -18.80
C HIS A 11 21.90 -16.66 -17.48
N ILE A 12 20.68 -16.87 -16.99
CA ILE A 12 20.44 -17.58 -15.72
C ILE A 12 20.86 -19.06 -15.82
N LEU A 13 20.53 -19.74 -16.93
CA LEU A 13 20.86 -21.15 -17.13
C LEU A 13 22.36 -21.41 -17.34
N ARG A 14 23.12 -20.39 -17.76
CA ARG A 14 24.59 -20.48 -17.87
C ARG A 14 25.30 -20.45 -16.51
N GLY A 15 24.68 -19.87 -15.49
CA GLY A 15 25.24 -19.80 -14.15
C GLY A 15 25.13 -21.13 -13.39
N PRO A 16 26.01 -21.39 -12.42
CA PRO A 16 25.86 -22.54 -11.52
C PRO A 16 24.56 -22.41 -10.71
N HIS A 17 23.84 -23.51 -10.54
CA HIS A 17 22.65 -23.53 -9.70
C HIS A 17 23.01 -23.24 -8.25
N LYS A 18 22.63 -22.06 -7.74
CA LYS A 18 22.84 -21.67 -6.35
C LYS A 18 21.77 -22.33 -5.47
N GLN A 19 22.21 -23.07 -4.46
CA GLN A 19 21.28 -23.61 -3.47
C GLN A 19 20.66 -22.46 -2.63
N PRO A 20 19.37 -22.55 -2.24
CA PRO A 20 18.76 -21.59 -1.34
C PRO A 20 19.49 -21.59 0.01
N SER A 21 20.04 -20.45 0.42
CA SER A 21 20.67 -20.31 1.74
C SER A 21 19.62 -19.91 2.80
N LEU A 22 18.80 -20.89 3.19
CA LEU A 22 17.78 -20.71 4.23
C LEU A 22 18.32 -20.22 5.58
N PRO A 23 19.50 -20.67 6.06
CA PRO A 23 20.04 -20.21 7.35
C PRO A 23 20.27 -18.70 7.40
N VAL A 24 20.60 -18.07 6.26
CA VAL A 24 20.80 -16.61 6.20
C VAL A 24 19.53 -15.87 6.60
N LEU A 25 18.35 -16.37 6.25
CA LEU A 25 17.08 -15.71 6.56
C LEU A 25 16.84 -15.60 8.07
N TYR A 26 17.25 -16.61 8.84
CA TYR A 26 17.17 -16.58 10.30
C TYR A 26 18.17 -15.59 10.93
N THR A 27 19.24 -15.25 10.22
CA THR A 27 20.24 -14.28 10.70
C THR A 27 19.94 -12.83 10.31
N LEU A 28 18.90 -12.58 9.50
CA LEU A 28 18.56 -11.23 9.03
C LEU A 28 18.06 -10.30 10.15
N SER A 29 17.41 -10.86 11.17
CA SER A 29 16.83 -10.09 12.28
C SER A 29 16.59 -10.98 13.49
N SER A 30 16.67 -10.41 14.69
CA SER A 30 16.23 -11.07 15.94
C SER A 30 14.73 -11.38 15.97
N GLN A 31 13.95 -10.77 15.08
CA GLN A 31 12.51 -11.00 14.92
C GLN A 31 12.18 -12.01 13.80
N ALA A 32 13.18 -12.67 13.21
CA ALA A 32 12.98 -13.67 12.17
C ALA A 32 12.41 -14.97 12.75
N THR A 33 11.11 -14.97 13.09
CA THR A 33 10.40 -16.16 13.57
C THR A 33 10.34 -17.23 12.47
N HIS A 34 10.02 -18.47 12.87
CA HIS A 34 9.87 -19.56 11.92
C HIS A 34 8.78 -19.27 10.87
N GLU A 35 7.65 -18.70 11.29
CA GLU A 35 6.55 -18.31 10.42
C GLU A 35 6.96 -17.18 9.46
N ALA A 36 7.77 -16.22 9.92
CA ALA A 36 8.30 -15.15 9.10
C ALA A 36 9.18 -15.70 7.98
N VAL A 37 10.14 -16.57 8.35
CA VAL A 37 11.06 -17.20 7.40
C VAL A 37 10.29 -18.11 6.44
N HIS A 38 9.31 -18.87 6.92
CA HIS A 38 8.47 -19.73 6.09
C HIS A 38 7.71 -18.92 5.04
N LEU A 39 7.07 -17.80 5.41
CA LEU A 39 6.40 -16.90 4.47
C LEU A 39 7.39 -16.32 3.45
N LEU A 40 8.56 -15.87 3.89
CA LEU A 40 9.61 -15.36 3.01
C LEU A 40 10.07 -16.42 1.99
N CYS A 41 10.22 -17.68 2.39
CA CYS A 41 10.58 -18.76 1.48
C CYS A 41 9.52 -18.98 0.39
N ARG A 42 8.24 -18.77 0.73
CA ARG A 42 7.10 -18.88 -0.19
C ARG A 42 6.98 -17.67 -1.13
N MET A 43 7.47 -16.50 -0.71
CA MET A 43 7.50 -15.25 -1.49
C MET A 43 8.74 -15.13 -2.40
N LEU A 44 9.92 -15.51 -1.90
CA LEU A 44 11.20 -15.39 -2.60
C LEU A 44 11.47 -16.59 -3.52
N VAL A 45 10.45 -16.97 -4.29
CA VAL A 45 10.53 -18.04 -5.28
C VAL A 45 10.86 -17.46 -6.63
N PHE A 46 11.89 -18.03 -7.25
CA PHE A 46 12.39 -17.61 -8.55
C PHE A 46 11.36 -17.80 -9.67
N ASP A 47 10.66 -18.94 -9.69
CA ASP A 47 9.59 -19.18 -10.67
C ASP A 47 8.30 -18.45 -10.25
N PRO A 48 7.82 -17.44 -11.00
CA PRO A 48 6.67 -16.63 -10.59
C PRO A 48 5.40 -17.47 -10.40
N SER A 49 5.23 -18.54 -11.19
CA SER A 49 4.07 -19.43 -11.11
C SER A 49 4.05 -20.30 -9.84
N LYS A 50 5.18 -20.43 -9.14
CA LYS A 50 5.29 -21.18 -7.88
C LYS A 50 5.32 -20.25 -6.65
N ARG A 51 5.44 -18.95 -6.86
CA ARG A 51 5.40 -17.95 -5.81
C ARG A 51 4.00 -17.91 -5.20
N ILE A 52 3.93 -17.80 -3.87
CA ILE A 52 2.66 -17.65 -3.15
C ILE A 52 1.85 -16.46 -3.70
N SER A 53 0.54 -16.63 -3.81
CA SER A 53 -0.35 -15.54 -4.22
C SER A 53 -0.52 -14.53 -3.07
N ALA A 54 -0.94 -13.30 -3.39
CA ALA A 54 -1.24 -12.30 -2.34
C ALA A 54 -2.35 -12.81 -1.39
N LYS A 55 -3.37 -13.49 -1.93
CA LYS A 55 -4.47 -14.08 -1.15
C LYS A 55 -3.95 -15.12 -0.16
N ASP A 56 -3.10 -16.05 -0.61
CA ASP A 56 -2.55 -17.10 0.24
C ASP A 56 -1.52 -16.55 1.23
N ALA A 57 -0.79 -15.50 0.85
CA ALA A 57 0.13 -14.81 1.74
C ALA A 57 -0.62 -14.10 2.86
N LEU A 58 -1.74 -13.43 2.56
CA LEU A 58 -2.61 -12.83 3.57
C LEU A 58 -3.15 -13.89 4.52
N ALA A 59 -3.53 -15.07 4.03
CA ALA A 59 -3.98 -16.19 4.88
C ALA A 59 -2.86 -16.88 5.70
N HIS A 60 -1.60 -16.42 5.59
CA HIS A 60 -0.50 -17.03 6.31
C HIS A 60 -0.47 -16.63 7.79
N PRO A 61 -0.24 -17.57 8.74
CA PRO A 61 -0.32 -17.30 10.19
C PRO A 61 0.56 -16.15 10.69
N TYR A 62 1.70 -15.92 10.03
CA TYR A 62 2.58 -14.79 10.31
C TYR A 62 1.86 -13.42 10.33
N LEU A 63 0.80 -13.25 9.52
CA LEU A 63 0.08 -11.97 9.41
C LEU A 63 -1.12 -11.84 10.36
N ASP A 64 -1.48 -12.89 11.11
CA ASP A 64 -2.68 -12.88 11.96
C ASP A 64 -2.61 -11.82 13.06
N GLU A 65 -1.46 -11.71 13.73
CA GLU A 65 -1.26 -10.70 14.78
C GLU A 65 -1.32 -9.27 14.20
N GLY A 66 -0.69 -9.07 13.04
CA GLY A 66 -0.73 -7.78 12.33
C GLY A 66 -2.15 -7.40 11.90
N ARG A 67 -2.91 -8.35 11.35
CA ARG A 67 -4.32 -8.19 10.99
C ARG A 67 -5.16 -7.81 12.20
N LEU A 68 -5.02 -8.55 13.31
CA LEU A 68 -5.76 -8.27 14.53
C LEU A 68 -5.46 -6.87 15.08
N ARG A 69 -4.17 -6.48 15.14
CA ARG A 69 -3.78 -5.13 15.57
C ARG A 69 -4.36 -4.05 14.67
N TYR A 70 -4.27 -4.23 13.35
CA TYR A 70 -4.83 -3.29 12.38
C TYR A 70 -6.34 -3.10 12.59
N HIS A 71 -7.10 -4.19 12.72
CA HIS A 71 -8.55 -4.12 12.90
C HIS A 71 -8.99 -3.67 14.29
N THR A 72 -8.13 -3.74 15.30
CA THR A 72 -8.44 -3.32 16.67
C THR A 72 -8.40 -1.81 16.85
N CYS A 73 -7.60 -1.06 16.09
CA CYS A 73 -7.55 0.39 16.27
C CYS A 73 -7.17 1.24 15.05
N MET A 74 -6.63 0.67 13.96
CA MET A 74 -6.06 1.46 12.85
C MET A 74 -6.96 1.48 11.60
N CYS A 75 -7.84 0.50 11.47
CA CYS A 75 -8.70 0.35 10.29
C CYS A 75 -9.85 1.36 10.27
N LYS A 76 -10.40 1.62 9.07
CA LYS A 76 -11.66 2.37 8.88
C LYS A 76 -12.89 1.47 8.72
N CYS A 77 -12.70 0.15 8.56
CA CYS A 77 -13.78 -0.80 8.31
C CYS A 77 -14.46 -1.34 9.58
N CYS A 78 -13.82 -1.18 10.75
CA CYS A 78 -14.40 -1.53 12.06
C CYS A 78 -14.72 -0.26 12.84
N PHE A 79 -15.71 -0.31 13.72
CA PHE A 79 -16.13 0.83 14.54
C PHE A 79 -16.37 0.43 16.00
N SER A 80 -16.24 1.38 16.91
CA SER A 80 -16.51 1.17 18.33
C SER A 80 -17.92 1.64 18.68
N THR A 81 -18.62 0.83 19.46
CA THR A 81 -19.92 1.14 20.06
C THR A 81 -19.80 1.15 21.59
N SER A 82 -20.84 1.56 22.30
CA SER A 82 -20.86 1.53 23.77
C SER A 82 -20.66 0.14 24.37
N THR A 83 -21.00 -0.93 23.62
CA THR A 83 -20.89 -2.32 24.05
C THR A 83 -19.61 -3.02 23.58
N GLY A 84 -18.77 -2.34 22.79
CA GLY A 84 -17.52 -2.91 22.27
C GLY A 84 -17.28 -2.59 20.80
N ARG A 85 -16.22 -3.18 20.24
CA ARG A 85 -15.81 -2.99 18.85
C ARG A 85 -16.54 -3.97 17.93
N VAL A 86 -17.17 -3.42 16.89
CA VAL A 86 -17.81 -4.19 15.82
C VAL A 86 -16.81 -4.33 14.69
N TYR A 87 -16.45 -5.58 14.38
CA TYR A 87 -15.50 -5.91 13.33
C TYR A 87 -16.19 -6.07 11.97
N THR A 88 -15.51 -5.70 10.89
CA THR A 88 -15.96 -6.01 9.52
C THR A 88 -16.08 -7.52 9.33
N SER A 89 -17.03 -7.95 8.49
CA SER A 89 -17.19 -9.36 8.10
C SER A 89 -16.16 -9.81 7.07
N ASP A 90 -15.60 -8.86 6.31
CA ASP A 90 -14.55 -9.10 5.33
C ASP A 90 -13.32 -8.25 5.66
N PHE A 91 -12.23 -8.92 5.99
CA PHE A 91 -10.93 -8.30 6.29
C PHE A 91 -10.09 -8.05 5.04
N GLU A 92 -10.39 -8.73 3.92
CA GLU A 92 -9.58 -8.70 2.70
C GLU A 92 -10.48 -8.42 1.47
N PRO A 93 -11.12 -7.24 1.41
CA PRO A 93 -12.06 -6.91 0.36
C PRO A 93 -11.37 -6.86 -1.02
N VAL A 94 -12.06 -7.36 -2.03
CA VAL A 94 -11.59 -7.35 -3.42
C VAL A 94 -12.23 -6.20 -4.20
N THR A 95 -11.45 -5.59 -5.10
CA THR A 95 -12.02 -4.65 -6.08
C THR A 95 -12.78 -5.44 -7.15
N ASN A 96 -14.06 -5.15 -7.32
CA ASN A 96 -14.89 -5.75 -8.37
C ASN A 96 -14.52 -5.26 -9.79
N PRO A 97 -14.30 -3.95 -10.05
CA PRO A 97 -13.84 -3.51 -11.35
C PRO A 97 -12.36 -3.82 -11.52
N LYS A 98 -12.01 -4.43 -12.67
CA LYS A 98 -10.63 -4.44 -13.14
C LYS A 98 -10.24 -3.00 -13.49
N PHE A 99 -9.01 -2.63 -13.18
CA PHE A 99 -8.46 -1.37 -13.66
C PHE A 99 -8.47 -1.37 -15.20
N ASP A 100 -9.02 -0.32 -15.79
CA ASP A 100 -9.08 -0.13 -17.23
C ASP A 100 -7.79 0.51 -17.73
N ASP A 101 -6.94 -0.30 -18.38
CA ASP A 101 -5.67 0.14 -18.94
C ASP A 101 -5.80 0.81 -20.33
N THR A 102 -7.02 0.87 -20.89
CA THR A 102 -7.23 1.49 -22.20
C THR A 102 -6.95 2.98 -22.20
N PHE A 103 -7.14 3.64 -21.04
CA PHE A 103 -6.75 5.02 -20.82
C PHE A 103 -5.28 5.27 -21.18
N GLU A 104 -4.37 4.42 -20.70
CA GLU A 104 -2.92 4.57 -20.92
C GLU A 104 -2.55 4.38 -22.40
N LYS A 105 -3.25 3.48 -23.10
CA LYS A 105 -3.06 3.22 -24.53
C LYS A 105 -3.43 4.43 -25.40
N ASN A 106 -4.28 5.31 -24.89
CA ASN A 106 -4.77 6.49 -25.62
C ASN A 106 -3.95 7.76 -25.35
N LEU A 107 -2.87 7.68 -24.55
CA LEU A 107 -1.97 8.80 -24.27
C LEU A 107 -0.98 8.99 -25.42
N SER A 108 -1.34 9.84 -26.38
CA SER A 108 -0.58 10.03 -27.63
C SER A 108 0.35 11.24 -27.63
N SER A 109 0.12 12.22 -26.75
CA SER A 109 0.93 13.45 -26.70
C SER A 109 0.97 14.10 -25.31
N VAL A 110 2.05 14.84 -25.03
CA VAL A 110 2.21 15.60 -23.76
C VAL A 110 1.09 16.62 -23.57
N ARG A 111 0.61 17.26 -24.65
CA ARG A 111 -0.49 18.22 -24.59
C ARG A 111 -1.78 17.56 -24.10
N GLN A 112 -2.16 16.43 -24.71
CA GLN A 112 -3.34 15.66 -24.33
C GLN A 112 -3.26 15.22 -22.86
N VAL A 113 -2.10 14.73 -22.43
CA VAL A 113 -1.88 14.31 -21.03
C VAL A 113 -2.08 15.49 -20.08
N LYS A 114 -1.55 16.68 -20.40
CA LYS A 114 -1.74 17.89 -19.58
C LYS A 114 -3.20 18.28 -19.47
N GLU A 115 -3.93 18.26 -20.58
CA GLU A 115 -5.36 18.60 -20.62
C GLU A 115 -6.19 17.63 -19.76
N ILE A 116 -5.92 16.32 -19.86
CA ILE A 116 -6.60 15.30 -19.05
C ILE A 116 -6.31 15.48 -17.55
N ILE A 117 -5.05 15.67 -17.17
CA ILE A 117 -4.66 15.87 -15.76
C ILE A 117 -5.31 17.14 -15.21
N HIS A 118 -5.29 18.23 -15.97
CA HIS A 118 -5.90 19.49 -15.57
C HIS A 118 -7.41 19.33 -15.36
N GLN A 119 -8.10 18.66 -16.28
CA GLN A 119 -9.53 18.40 -16.18
C GLN A 119 -9.85 17.53 -14.95
N PHE A 120 -9.07 16.47 -14.71
CA PHE A 120 -9.21 15.63 -13.52
C PHE A 120 -9.07 16.45 -12.23
N ILE A 121 -8.08 17.34 -12.14
CA ILE A 121 -7.89 18.22 -10.97
C ILE A 121 -9.12 19.11 -10.74
N LEU A 122 -9.62 19.76 -11.80
CA LEU A 122 -10.80 20.62 -11.71
C LEU A 122 -12.05 19.85 -11.26
N GLU A 123 -12.22 18.61 -11.73
CA GLU A 123 -13.32 17.74 -11.31
C GLU A 123 -13.19 17.33 -9.84
N GLN A 124 -11.98 17.00 -9.38
CA GLN A 124 -11.75 16.68 -7.96
C GLN A 124 -12.03 17.89 -7.05
N GLN A 125 -11.72 19.11 -7.50
CA GLN A 125 -12.00 20.36 -6.76
C GLN A 125 -13.49 20.70 -6.68
N LYS A 126 -14.28 20.34 -7.71
CA LYS A 126 -15.74 20.52 -7.70
C LYS A 126 -16.48 19.48 -6.84
N GLY A 127 -15.82 18.38 -6.50
CA GLY A 127 -16.39 17.35 -5.64
C GLY A 127 -16.77 17.93 -4.26
N ASN A 128 -17.93 17.54 -3.73
CA ASN A 128 -18.45 17.99 -2.43
C ASN A 128 -17.70 17.32 -1.25
N ARG A 129 -16.36 17.28 -1.32
CA ARG A 129 -15.52 16.66 -0.31
C ARG A 129 -15.37 17.64 0.85
N VAL A 130 -15.76 17.18 2.04
CA VAL A 130 -15.49 17.90 3.28
C VAL A 130 -13.97 18.09 3.39
N PRO A 131 -13.46 19.32 3.59
CA PRO A 131 -12.05 19.55 3.81
C PRO A 131 -11.54 18.65 4.95
N LEU A 132 -10.33 18.11 4.82
CA LEU A 132 -9.70 17.39 5.92
C LEU A 132 -9.42 18.38 7.05
N CYS A 133 -10.30 18.41 8.04
CA CYS A 133 -10.14 19.21 9.24
C CYS A 133 -9.39 18.42 10.31
N ILE A 134 -8.52 19.10 11.06
CA ILE A 134 -7.93 18.51 12.26
C ILE A 134 -9.04 18.32 13.29
N ASN A 135 -9.12 17.14 13.91
CA ASN A 135 -10.08 16.87 14.97
C ASN A 135 -9.61 17.52 16.30
N PRO A 136 -10.23 18.62 16.78
CA PRO A 136 -9.81 19.29 18.01
C PRO A 136 -10.09 18.47 19.27
N GLN A 137 -10.94 17.44 19.18
CA GLN A 137 -11.27 16.54 20.28
C GLN A 137 -10.32 15.34 20.38
N SER A 138 -9.38 15.20 19.44
CA SER A 138 -8.38 14.12 19.51
C SER A 138 -7.49 14.29 20.73
N ALA A 139 -7.19 13.19 21.44
CA ALA A 139 -6.24 13.19 22.55
C ALA A 139 -4.84 13.69 22.15
N ALA A 140 -4.48 13.53 20.86
CA ALA A 140 -3.22 14.01 20.31
C ALA A 140 -3.25 15.48 19.85
N PHE A 141 -4.41 16.16 19.92
CA PHE A 141 -4.57 17.51 19.36
C PHE A 141 -3.61 18.52 20.01
N LYS A 142 -3.46 18.48 21.35
CA LYS A 142 -2.55 19.37 22.09
C LYS A 142 -1.10 19.20 21.69
N SER A 143 -0.64 17.95 21.53
CA SER A 143 0.73 17.65 21.10
C SER A 143 0.95 18.02 19.63
N PHE A 144 -0.07 17.87 18.79
CA PHE A 144 -0.02 18.23 17.37
C PHE A 144 0.14 19.74 17.18
N ILE A 145 -0.68 20.58 17.82
CA ILE A 145 -0.59 22.04 17.71
C ILE A 145 0.65 22.63 18.37
N SER A 146 1.25 21.94 19.35
CA SER A 146 2.55 22.33 19.90
C SER A 146 3.74 21.83 19.09
N SER A 147 3.51 21.01 18.07
CA SER A 147 4.59 20.48 17.23
C SER A 147 5.06 21.52 16.22
N THR A 148 6.35 21.50 15.90
CA THR A 148 6.96 22.34 14.85
C THR A 148 6.43 22.06 13.43
N VAL A 149 5.59 21.03 13.26
CA VAL A 149 4.98 20.66 11.99
C VAL A 149 3.70 21.46 11.71
N ALA A 150 2.99 21.88 12.76
CA ALA A 150 1.79 22.71 12.63
C ALA A 150 2.19 24.20 12.70
N GLN A 151 2.77 24.73 11.62
CA GLN A 151 3.09 26.17 11.56
C GLN A 151 1.79 26.98 11.39
N PRO A 152 1.52 28.00 12.23
CA PRO A 152 0.33 28.84 12.13
C PRO A 152 0.16 29.58 10.79
N SER A 153 1.20 29.60 9.95
CA SER A 153 1.26 30.31 8.67
C SER A 153 0.84 29.47 7.44
N GLU A 154 0.49 28.19 7.59
CA GLU A 154 0.05 27.34 6.46
C GLU A 154 -1.45 27.46 6.12
N MET A 155 -2.08 28.61 6.38
CA MET A 155 -3.24 28.98 5.57
C MET A 155 -2.71 29.31 4.17
N PRO A 156 -3.27 28.76 3.08
CA PRO A 156 -2.72 29.02 1.75
C PRO A 156 -2.68 30.55 1.55
N PRO A 157 -1.52 31.13 1.16
CA PRO A 157 -1.48 32.54 0.88
C PRO A 157 -2.54 32.83 -0.18
N SER A 158 -3.42 33.77 0.16
CA SER A 158 -4.41 34.31 -0.76
C SER A 158 -3.76 34.57 -2.13
N PRO A 159 -4.45 34.32 -3.26
CA PRO A 159 -3.89 34.42 -4.62
C PRO A 159 -3.38 35.82 -5.04
N LEU A 160 -3.27 36.76 -4.11
CA LEU A 160 -2.73 38.11 -4.27
C LEU A 160 -1.20 38.21 -4.37
N VAL A 161 -0.45 37.09 -4.38
CA VAL A 161 1.04 37.10 -4.38
C VAL A 161 1.64 36.39 -5.61
N TRP A 162 0.94 36.42 -6.75
CA TRP A 162 1.46 35.94 -8.03
C TRP A 162 1.74 37.10 -9.01
N GLU A 163 2.40 38.15 -8.52
CA GLU A 163 3.05 39.17 -9.36
C GLU A 163 4.54 38.85 -9.53
#